data_AF-A0A7C4NIL8-F1
#
_entry.id   AF-A0A7C4NIL8-F1
#
_cell.length_a   1.000
_cell.length_b   1.000
_cell.length_c   1.000
_cell.angle_alpha   90.00
_cell.angle_beta   90.00
_cell.angle_gamma   90.00
#
_symmetry.space_group_name_H-M   'P 1'
#
loop_
_entity.id
_entity.type
_entity.pdbx_description
1 polymer ?
#
loop_
_entity_poly.entity_id
_entity_poly.type
_entity_poly.pdbx_seq_one_letter_code
_entity_poly.pdbx_strand_id
1 'polypeptide(L)'
;RPISEEERREIERMVRSCLEFAKFSLKLFDDIVLKNRAYVDLIKSEAYTLRTYYMGLVDKNNRVNFYDGKVRVVDPDGREFVKFAPRDYLDFIEERVEPWTYVKLPYLKKVGWKGFVDGPDSGVYRVGPLGRLNAADGMATPLAQAEYERMYAALGGKPVHNTLAYHWARLIELLYAAERALELVTDPEITSTNIRNKPGKPGEGVGIVEAARGTLIHHYQLDENALAKKVNLIVATTHNVPGICMSIRDAAKGLIKKGKVTDGILNMIEMAFRAYDPCFACATHFAVGHMPLEVEIYDSERRLIQKVKR
;
A
#
# COMPACT_ATOMS: atom_id res chain seq x y z
N ARG A 1 -20.22 -22.75 -5.57
CA ARG A 1 -21.69 -22.59 -5.69
C ARG A 1 -21.97 -21.11 -5.85
N PRO A 2 -22.95 -20.71 -6.64
CA PRO A 2 -23.39 -19.31 -6.69
C PRO A 2 -23.92 -18.89 -5.32
N ILE A 3 -23.95 -17.58 -5.09
CA ILE A 3 -24.58 -16.98 -3.91
C ILE A 3 -26.10 -17.16 -4.05
N SER A 4 -26.76 -17.71 -3.03
CA SER A 4 -28.22 -17.82 -3.05
C SER A 4 -28.88 -16.45 -2.82
N GLU A 5 -30.14 -16.29 -3.21
CA GLU A 5 -30.87 -15.04 -2.94
C GLU A 5 -31.02 -14.77 -1.42
N GLU A 6 -31.13 -15.82 -0.61
CA GLU A 6 -31.16 -15.70 0.85
C GLU A 6 -29.83 -15.17 1.39
N GLU A 7 -28.71 -15.75 0.95
CA GLU A 7 -27.35 -15.29 1.31
C GLU A 7 -27.12 -13.86 0.84
N ARG A 8 -27.53 -13.52 -0.39
CA ARG A 8 -27.42 -12.17 -0.93
C ARG A 8 -28.14 -11.14 -0.05
N ARG A 9 -29.36 -11.44 0.42
CA ARG A 9 -30.13 -10.57 1.33
C ARG A 9 -29.44 -10.39 2.68
N GLU A 10 -28.81 -11.45 3.20
CA GLU A 10 -28.03 -11.37 4.43
C GLU A 10 -26.79 -10.49 4.24
N ILE A 11 -26.03 -10.72 3.17
CA ILE A 11 -24.85 -9.91 2.82
C ILE A 11 -25.27 -8.45 2.64
N GLU A 12 -26.37 -8.15 1.95
CA GLU A 12 -26.84 -6.77 1.78
C GLU A 12 -27.10 -6.09 3.13
N ARG A 13 -27.76 -6.79 4.07
CA ARG A 13 -28.01 -6.28 5.42
C ARG A 13 -26.71 -5.94 6.14
N MET A 14 -25.71 -6.83 6.06
CA MET A 14 -24.39 -6.63 6.66
C MET A 14 -23.65 -5.46 6.01
N VAL A 15 -23.65 -5.38 4.68
CA VAL A 15 -22.96 -4.31 3.92
C VAL A 15 -23.57 -2.95 4.22
N ARG A 16 -24.91 -2.85 4.35
CA ARG A 16 -25.57 -1.60 4.79
C ARG A 16 -25.10 -1.19 6.18
N SER A 17 -24.94 -2.14 7.10
CA SER A 17 -24.35 -1.85 8.42
C SER A 17 -22.90 -1.40 8.32
N CYS A 18 -22.09 -2.02 7.45
CA CYS A 18 -20.71 -1.61 7.19
C CYS A 18 -20.63 -0.17 6.64
N LEU A 19 -21.55 0.22 5.77
CA LEU A 19 -21.62 1.58 5.23
C LEU A 19 -21.87 2.62 6.33
N GLU A 20 -22.82 2.36 7.23
CA GLU A 20 -23.07 3.23 8.38
C GLU A 20 -21.88 3.27 9.33
N PHE A 21 -21.19 2.15 9.54
CA PHE A 21 -19.96 2.10 10.34
C PHE A 21 -18.82 2.92 9.70
N ALA A 22 -18.68 2.89 8.38
CA ALA A 22 -17.68 3.68 7.66
C ALA A 22 -17.95 5.20 7.82
N LYS A 23 -19.20 5.63 7.67
CA LYS A 23 -19.62 7.02 7.93
C LYS A 23 -19.35 7.43 9.37
N PHE A 24 -19.70 6.58 10.34
CA PHE A 24 -19.41 6.80 11.75
C PHE A 24 -17.91 6.95 12.01
N SER A 25 -17.08 6.10 11.40
CA SER A 25 -15.62 6.14 11.56
C SER A 25 -15.00 7.43 11.03
N LEU A 26 -15.48 7.93 9.89
CA LEU A 26 -15.07 9.23 9.36
C LEU A 26 -15.51 10.39 10.25
N LYS A 27 -16.74 10.34 10.78
CA LYS A 27 -17.22 11.32 11.76
C LYS A 27 -16.35 11.32 13.03
N LEU A 28 -16.01 10.14 13.55
CA LEU A 28 -15.13 10.02 14.71
C LEU A 28 -13.74 10.60 14.44
N PHE A 29 -13.19 10.35 13.25
CA PHE A 29 -11.94 10.94 12.82
C PHE A 29 -12.01 12.47 12.73
N ASP A 30 -13.12 13.03 12.23
CA ASP A 30 -13.36 14.47 12.26
C ASP A 30 -13.37 15.02 13.69
N ASP A 31 -14.18 14.41 14.55
CA ASP A 31 -14.43 14.86 15.91
C ASP A 31 -13.17 14.81 16.80
N ILE A 32 -12.33 13.78 16.63
CA ILE A 32 -11.16 13.55 17.49
C ILE A 32 -9.88 14.08 16.85
N VAL A 33 -9.70 13.88 15.55
CA VAL A 33 -8.43 14.15 14.86
C VAL A 33 -8.44 15.52 14.20
N LEU A 34 -9.42 15.80 13.33
CA LEU A 34 -9.42 17.03 12.54
C LEU A 34 -9.76 18.28 13.37
N LYS A 35 -10.59 18.14 14.41
CA LYS A 35 -10.86 19.25 15.36
C LYS A 35 -9.72 19.49 16.35
N ASN A 36 -8.78 18.55 16.49
CA ASN A 36 -7.62 18.71 17.36
C ASN A 36 -6.44 19.31 16.59
N ARG A 37 -6.19 20.60 16.80
CA ARG A 37 -5.11 21.34 16.13
C ARG A 37 -3.74 20.68 16.30
N ALA A 38 -3.42 20.14 17.48
CA ALA A 38 -2.13 19.50 17.71
C ALA A 38 -1.94 18.23 16.84
N TYR A 39 -3.02 17.47 16.60
CA TYR A 39 -2.97 16.30 15.72
C TYR A 39 -2.88 16.69 14.26
N VAL A 40 -3.61 17.73 13.83
CA VAL A 40 -3.50 18.27 12.47
C VAL A 40 -2.09 18.81 12.20
N ASP A 41 -1.51 19.55 13.14
CA ASP A 41 -0.14 20.07 13.04
C ASP A 41 0.87 18.93 12.96
N LEU A 42 0.65 17.83 13.70
CA LEU A 42 1.49 16.63 13.62
C LEU A 42 1.39 15.96 12.25
N ILE A 43 0.17 15.78 11.71
CA ILE A 43 -0.06 15.23 10.36
C ILE A 43 0.68 16.07 9.33
N LYS A 44 0.62 17.40 9.45
CA LYS A 44 1.24 18.35 8.51
C LYS A 44 2.74 18.55 8.70
N SER A 45 3.34 18.01 9.76
CA SER A 45 4.73 18.28 10.09
C SER A 45 5.72 17.63 9.11
N GLU A 46 6.83 18.33 8.83
CA GLU A 46 7.90 17.82 7.95
C GLU A 46 8.51 16.50 8.45
N ALA A 47 8.47 16.23 9.76
CA ALA A 47 8.92 14.95 10.32
C ALA A 47 8.13 13.74 9.81
N TYR A 48 6.91 13.95 9.31
CA TYR A 48 6.08 12.91 8.70
C TYR A 48 5.80 13.16 7.21
N THR A 49 6.55 14.04 6.55
CA THR A 49 6.35 14.35 5.12
C THR A 49 7.37 13.60 4.27
N LEU A 50 6.93 12.99 3.17
CA LEU A 50 7.82 12.31 2.23
C LEU A 50 7.39 12.51 0.78
N ARG A 51 8.24 13.12 -0.05
CA ARG A 51 7.90 13.52 -1.43
C ARG A 51 8.30 12.43 -2.43
N THR A 52 7.49 11.39 -2.54
CA THR A 52 7.77 10.22 -3.41
C THR A 52 6.82 10.17 -4.60
N TYR A 53 7.10 9.25 -5.52
CA TYR A 53 6.10 8.75 -6.47
C TYR A 53 4.97 8.03 -5.73
N TYR A 54 3.82 7.88 -6.37
CA TYR A 54 2.70 7.07 -5.87
C TYR A 54 2.18 6.12 -6.94
N MET A 55 1.78 4.93 -6.51
CA MET A 55 1.29 3.90 -7.41
C MET A 55 -0.02 3.30 -6.88
N GLY A 56 -0.95 3.05 -7.80
CA GLY A 56 -2.21 2.38 -7.51
C GLY A 56 -2.94 1.95 -8.78
N LEU A 57 -3.75 0.92 -8.66
CA LEU A 57 -4.64 0.45 -9.72
C LEU A 57 -5.82 1.41 -9.94
N VAL A 58 -6.14 1.67 -11.21
CA VAL A 58 -7.23 2.55 -11.62
C VAL A 58 -8.12 1.91 -12.69
N ASP A 59 -9.40 2.29 -12.69
CA ASP A 59 -10.34 1.91 -13.73
C ASP A 59 -10.12 2.68 -15.05
N LYS A 60 -11.01 2.46 -16.03
CA LYS A 60 -10.96 3.14 -17.34
C LYS A 60 -11.12 4.66 -17.27
N ASN A 61 -11.65 5.19 -16.17
CA ASN A 61 -11.86 6.62 -15.92
C ASN A 61 -10.80 7.18 -14.95
N ASN A 62 -9.70 6.45 -14.74
CA ASN A 62 -8.65 6.73 -13.76
C ASN A 62 -9.15 6.83 -12.30
N ARG A 63 -10.32 6.29 -11.96
CA ARG A 63 -10.80 6.26 -10.58
C ARG A 63 -10.17 5.11 -9.81
N VAL A 64 -10.04 5.26 -8.49
CA VAL A 64 -9.55 4.20 -7.59
C VAL A 64 -10.34 2.92 -7.85
N ASN A 65 -9.63 1.83 -8.13
CA ASN A 65 -10.25 0.52 -8.21
C ASN A 65 -9.38 -0.51 -7.51
N PHE A 66 -9.99 -1.53 -6.92
CA PHE A 66 -9.28 -2.56 -6.18
C PHE A 66 -9.09 -3.87 -6.94
N TYR A 67 -9.92 -4.11 -7.95
CA TYR A 67 -10.05 -5.43 -8.54
C TYR A 67 -9.41 -5.57 -9.92
N ASP A 68 -9.69 -4.64 -10.84
CA ASP A 68 -9.24 -4.75 -12.23
C ASP A 68 -8.94 -3.39 -12.87
N GLY A 69 -8.02 -3.37 -13.83
CA GLY A 69 -7.62 -2.16 -14.52
C GLY A 69 -6.13 -2.09 -14.80
N LYS A 70 -5.61 -0.85 -14.86
CA LYS A 70 -4.20 -0.59 -15.10
C LYS A 70 -3.55 -0.02 -13.84
N VAL A 71 -2.28 -0.33 -13.65
CA VAL A 71 -1.48 0.30 -12.59
C VAL A 71 -1.04 1.67 -13.09
N ARG A 72 -1.42 2.72 -12.37
CA ARG A 72 -1.01 4.10 -12.64
C ARG A 72 0.02 4.54 -11.62
N VAL A 73 1.05 5.23 -12.08
CA VAL A 73 2.10 5.84 -11.27
C VAL A 73 2.11 7.33 -11.55
N VAL A 74 2.12 8.15 -10.50
CA VAL A 74 2.30 9.60 -10.57
C VAL A 74 3.61 10.01 -9.93
N ASP A 75 4.22 11.07 -10.45
CA ASP A 75 5.41 11.70 -9.89
C ASP A 75 5.09 12.49 -8.59
N PRO A 76 6.10 13.02 -7.89
CA PRO A 76 5.88 13.82 -6.69
C PRO A 76 5.01 15.07 -6.91
N ASP A 77 4.91 15.59 -8.13
CA ASP A 77 4.05 16.73 -8.49
C ASP A 77 2.63 16.30 -8.89
N GLY A 78 2.35 15.00 -8.92
CA GLY A 78 1.06 14.41 -9.29
C GLY A 78 0.84 14.25 -10.78
N ARG A 79 1.87 14.43 -11.61
CA ARG A 79 1.79 14.20 -13.05
C ARG A 79 1.90 12.71 -13.33
N GLU A 80 1.16 12.23 -14.33
CA GLU A 80 1.24 10.82 -14.73
C GLU A 80 2.66 10.50 -15.23
N PHE A 81 3.35 9.62 -14.51
CA PHE A 81 4.67 9.12 -14.90
C PHE A 81 4.53 7.94 -15.85
N VAL A 82 3.67 6.97 -15.50
CA VAL A 82 3.38 5.82 -16.34
C VAL A 82 2.05 5.17 -15.98
N LYS A 83 1.46 4.46 -16.95
CA LYS A 83 0.29 3.61 -16.76
C LYS A 83 0.44 2.32 -17.54
N PHE A 84 0.42 1.17 -16.87
CA PHE A 84 0.76 -0.11 -17.49
C PHE A 84 -0.24 -1.22 -17.15
N ALA A 85 -0.30 -2.23 -18.03
CA ALA A 85 -1.12 -3.41 -17.81
C ALA A 85 -0.36 -4.40 -16.90
N PRO A 86 -1.07 -5.30 -16.18
CA PRO A 86 -0.46 -6.24 -15.25
C PRO A 86 0.76 -6.99 -15.79
N ARG A 87 0.68 -7.49 -17.03
CA ARG A 87 1.74 -8.27 -17.68
C ARG A 87 3.05 -7.50 -17.91
N ASP A 88 3.01 -6.16 -17.92
CA ASP A 88 4.16 -5.33 -18.26
C ASP A 88 4.96 -4.88 -17.02
N TYR A 89 4.60 -5.33 -15.81
CA TYR A 89 5.15 -4.78 -14.55
C TYR A 89 6.69 -4.88 -14.42
N LEU A 90 7.31 -5.90 -15.04
CA LEU A 90 8.77 -6.11 -15.02
C LEU A 90 9.56 -5.01 -15.78
N ASP A 91 8.89 -4.24 -16.64
CA ASP A 91 9.49 -3.08 -17.31
C ASP A 91 9.56 -1.85 -16.41
N PHE A 92 8.78 -1.82 -15.33
CA PHE A 92 8.58 -0.64 -14.49
C PHE A 92 9.08 -0.82 -13.06
N ILE A 93 9.03 -2.04 -12.51
CA ILE A 93 9.37 -2.32 -11.12
C ILE A 93 10.63 -3.19 -11.07
N GLU A 94 11.59 -2.78 -10.24
CA GLU A 94 12.77 -3.58 -9.91
C GLU A 94 12.90 -3.70 -8.39
N GLU A 95 13.35 -4.85 -7.89
CA GLU A 95 13.49 -5.11 -6.46
C GLU A 95 14.96 -5.16 -6.04
N ARG A 96 15.34 -4.28 -5.12
CA ARG A 96 16.68 -4.28 -4.53
C ARG A 96 16.74 -5.16 -3.27
N VAL A 97 17.89 -5.80 -3.05
CA VAL A 97 18.21 -6.53 -1.81
C VAL A 97 19.24 -5.74 -1.01
N GLU A 98 19.08 -5.72 0.30
CA GLU A 98 20.00 -5.10 1.25
C GLU A 98 20.40 -6.13 2.32
N PRO A 99 21.65 -6.11 2.83
CA PRO A 99 22.16 -7.16 3.71
C PRO A 99 21.51 -7.20 5.10
N TRP A 100 20.79 -6.15 5.50
CA TRP A 100 20.20 -5.99 6.82
C TRP A 100 18.69 -6.30 6.88
N THR A 101 18.08 -6.72 5.76
CA THR A 101 16.64 -7.05 5.71
C THR A 101 16.36 -8.20 4.75
N TYR A 102 15.46 -9.10 5.17
CA TYR A 102 14.92 -10.14 4.28
C TYR A 102 13.88 -9.58 3.29
N VAL A 103 13.23 -8.48 3.62
CA VAL A 103 12.27 -7.83 2.72
C VAL A 103 13.03 -6.99 1.71
N LYS A 104 12.73 -7.22 0.42
CA LYS A 104 13.28 -6.45 -0.70
C LYS A 104 12.77 -5.00 -0.69
N LEU A 105 13.42 -4.17 -1.51
CA LEU A 105 13.18 -2.74 -1.63
C LEU A 105 12.84 -2.40 -3.09
N PRO A 106 11.55 -2.46 -3.48
CA PRO A 106 11.12 -2.13 -4.83
C PRO A 106 11.30 -0.64 -5.16
N TYR A 107 11.64 -0.35 -6.40
CA TYR A 107 11.76 1.01 -6.94
C TYR A 107 11.37 1.05 -8.42
N LEU A 108 11.09 2.26 -8.93
CA LEU A 108 10.78 2.50 -10.33
C LEU A 108 12.05 2.37 -11.17
N LYS A 109 12.09 1.33 -12.01
CA LYS A 109 13.25 0.93 -12.82
C LYS A 109 13.81 2.06 -13.68
N LYS A 110 12.93 2.82 -14.33
CA LYS A 110 13.31 3.93 -15.24
C LYS A 110 13.93 5.12 -14.52
N VAL A 111 13.61 5.34 -13.25
CA VAL A 111 14.18 6.43 -12.43
C VAL A 111 15.46 5.96 -11.73
N GLY A 112 15.45 4.70 -11.28
CA GLY A 112 16.59 4.05 -10.65
C GLY A 112 16.63 4.21 -9.13
N TRP A 113 17.45 3.38 -8.49
CA TRP A 113 17.69 3.44 -7.05
C TRP A 113 18.74 4.52 -6.72
N LYS A 114 18.35 5.51 -5.90
CA LYS A 114 19.25 6.58 -5.41
C LYS A 114 19.52 6.49 -3.90
N GLY A 115 19.22 5.34 -3.29
CA GLY A 115 19.21 5.20 -1.84
C GLY A 115 17.90 5.72 -1.23
N PHE A 116 17.93 5.91 0.08
CA PHE A 116 16.78 6.39 0.85
C PHE A 116 16.59 7.90 0.71
N VAL A 117 16.36 8.40 -0.50
CA VAL A 117 16.13 9.83 -0.76
C VAL A 117 14.76 9.99 -1.40
N ASP A 118 14.03 11.03 -1.04
CA ASP A 118 12.79 11.41 -1.70
C ASP A 118 13.08 12.41 -2.83
N GLY A 119 12.05 12.82 -3.55
CA GLY A 119 12.15 13.72 -4.70
C GLY A 119 12.02 13.02 -6.06
N PRO A 120 11.97 13.81 -7.15
CA PRO A 120 11.67 13.32 -8.50
C PRO A 120 12.79 12.47 -9.10
N ASP A 121 14.04 12.64 -8.66
CA ASP A 121 15.18 11.84 -9.14
C ASP A 121 15.30 10.47 -8.47
N SER A 122 14.43 10.18 -7.50
CA SER A 122 14.42 8.94 -6.75
C SER A 122 13.32 8.01 -7.25
N GLY A 123 13.67 6.76 -7.60
CA GLY A 123 12.69 5.74 -7.96
C GLY A 123 11.85 5.23 -6.79
N VAL A 124 11.98 5.78 -5.58
CA VAL A 124 11.13 5.39 -4.45
C VAL A 124 9.69 5.85 -4.69
N TYR A 125 8.76 4.92 -4.54
CA TYR A 125 7.33 5.16 -4.63
C TYR A 125 6.62 4.59 -3.40
N ARG A 126 5.35 4.99 -3.21
CA ARG A 126 4.50 4.47 -2.15
C ARG A 126 3.16 3.99 -2.70
N VAL A 127 2.65 2.90 -2.12
CA VAL A 127 1.38 2.25 -2.44
C VAL A 127 0.46 2.24 -1.23
N GLY A 128 -0.72 1.63 -1.35
CA GLY A 128 -1.72 1.55 -0.29
C GLY A 128 -2.69 2.73 -0.37
N PRO A 129 -3.45 3.02 0.70
CA PRO A 129 -4.57 3.96 0.62
C PRO A 129 -4.19 5.33 0.04
N LEU A 130 -3.18 5.99 0.62
CA LEU A 130 -2.75 7.30 0.12
C LEU A 130 -2.11 7.21 -1.27
N GLY A 131 -1.40 6.12 -1.56
CA GLY A 131 -0.79 5.88 -2.88
C GLY A 131 -1.84 5.77 -3.98
N ARG A 132 -2.91 5.01 -3.75
CA ARG A 132 -4.04 4.88 -4.67
C ARG A 132 -4.76 6.20 -4.88
N LEU A 133 -5.08 6.93 -3.80
CA LEU A 133 -5.76 8.21 -3.91
C LEU A 133 -4.92 9.25 -4.66
N ASN A 134 -3.60 9.33 -4.39
CA ASN A 134 -2.72 10.23 -5.13
C ASN A 134 -2.60 9.82 -6.61
N ALA A 135 -2.51 8.51 -6.89
CA ALA A 135 -2.38 7.98 -8.23
C ALA A 135 -3.67 8.02 -9.06
N ALA A 136 -4.87 8.05 -8.46
CA ALA A 136 -6.15 8.06 -9.17
C ALA A 136 -6.69 9.48 -9.37
N ASP A 137 -7.54 9.75 -10.36
CA ASP A 137 -8.17 11.07 -10.55
C ASP A 137 -9.38 11.30 -9.62
N GLY A 138 -9.77 10.28 -8.85
CA GLY A 138 -10.74 10.35 -7.75
C GLY A 138 -11.30 8.97 -7.39
N MET A 139 -12.38 8.93 -6.62
CA MET A 139 -13.11 7.71 -6.23
C MET A 139 -14.24 7.41 -7.22
N ALA A 140 -14.63 6.14 -7.34
CA ALA A 140 -15.72 5.72 -8.23
C ALA A 140 -17.11 5.75 -7.57
N THR A 141 -17.20 5.97 -6.26
CA THR A 141 -18.46 6.06 -5.50
C THR A 141 -18.65 7.46 -4.90
N PRO A 142 -19.91 7.93 -4.77
CA PRO A 142 -20.19 9.34 -4.51
C PRO A 142 -19.77 9.83 -3.12
N LEU A 143 -20.01 9.05 -2.04
CA LEU A 143 -19.66 9.52 -0.69
C LEU A 143 -18.14 9.49 -0.49
N ALA A 144 -17.47 8.44 -0.97
CA ALA A 144 -16.01 8.38 -0.95
C ALA A 144 -15.38 9.51 -1.78
N GLN A 145 -15.98 9.89 -2.93
CA GLN A 145 -15.50 11.02 -3.73
C GLN A 145 -15.57 12.33 -2.96
N ALA A 146 -16.64 12.59 -2.21
CA ALA A 146 -16.77 13.80 -1.41
C ALA A 146 -15.69 13.88 -0.32
N GLU A 147 -15.41 12.76 0.37
CA GLU A 147 -14.36 12.71 1.40
C GLU A 147 -12.94 12.76 0.81
N TYR A 148 -12.74 12.21 -0.39
CA TYR A 148 -11.51 12.38 -1.18
C TYR A 148 -11.23 13.87 -1.43
N GLU A 149 -12.19 14.61 -1.97
CA GLU A 149 -12.04 16.03 -2.27
C GLU A 149 -11.78 16.85 -0.99
N ARG A 150 -12.50 16.51 0.08
CA ARG A 150 -12.35 17.13 1.40
C ARG A 150 -10.95 16.92 1.98
N MET A 151 -10.39 15.71 1.89
CA MET A 151 -9.03 15.42 2.36
C MET A 151 -8.00 16.29 1.65
N TYR A 152 -8.06 16.35 0.31
CA TYR A 152 -7.12 17.17 -0.46
C TYR A 152 -7.29 18.67 -0.18
N ALA A 153 -8.51 19.16 -0.05
CA ALA A 153 -8.76 20.55 0.35
C ALA A 153 -8.16 20.87 1.73
N ALA A 154 -8.33 19.98 2.72
CA ALA A 154 -7.83 20.19 4.07
C ALA A 154 -6.29 20.10 4.19
N LEU A 155 -5.65 19.31 3.32
CA LEU A 155 -4.21 19.06 3.33
C LEU A 155 -3.41 19.89 2.32
N GLY A 156 -4.05 20.84 1.63
CA GLY A 156 -3.37 21.85 0.81
C GLY A 156 -3.21 21.49 -0.66
N GLY A 157 -4.00 20.54 -1.17
CA GLY A 157 -4.00 20.13 -2.57
C GLY A 157 -3.44 18.73 -2.77
N LYS A 158 -3.35 18.33 -4.04
CA LYS A 158 -2.92 17.01 -4.49
C LYS A 158 -1.61 17.14 -5.29
N PRO A 159 -0.61 16.27 -5.08
CA PRO A 159 -0.58 15.14 -4.14
C PRO A 159 -0.46 15.52 -2.67
N VAL A 160 -0.87 14.61 -1.78
CA VAL A 160 -0.61 14.70 -0.33
C VAL A 160 0.59 13.82 0.01
N HIS A 161 1.58 14.39 0.70
CA HIS A 161 2.83 13.70 1.05
C HIS A 161 2.96 13.26 2.50
N ASN A 162 2.02 13.69 3.33
CA ASN A 162 1.99 13.44 4.76
C ASN A 162 1.75 11.94 5.03
N THR A 163 2.73 11.29 5.62
CA THR A 163 2.71 9.86 5.98
C THR A 163 1.52 9.54 6.88
N LEU A 164 1.19 10.39 7.85
CA LEU A 164 0.04 10.16 8.73
C LEU A 164 -1.31 10.30 8.01
N ALA A 165 -1.37 10.93 6.82
CA ALA A 165 -2.60 11.03 6.02
C ALA A 165 -3.03 9.68 5.45
N TYR A 166 -2.18 8.65 5.49
CA TYR A 166 -2.59 7.27 5.19
C TYR A 166 -3.77 6.79 6.05
N HIS A 167 -3.91 7.28 7.29
CA HIS A 167 -5.05 6.93 8.13
C HIS A 167 -6.37 7.48 7.58
N TRP A 168 -6.37 8.75 7.14
CA TRP A 168 -7.57 9.35 6.53
C TRP A 168 -7.89 8.70 5.18
N ALA A 169 -6.88 8.50 4.33
CA ALA A 169 -7.04 7.80 3.06
C ALA A 169 -7.64 6.39 3.26
N ARG A 170 -7.23 5.66 4.32
CA ARG A 170 -7.79 4.34 4.67
C ARG A 170 -9.27 4.40 5.07
N LEU A 171 -9.70 5.47 5.74
CA LEU A 171 -11.13 5.67 6.08
C LEU A 171 -11.96 6.00 4.84
N ILE A 172 -11.40 6.78 3.90
CA ILE A 172 -12.03 7.04 2.60
C ILE A 172 -12.19 5.74 1.82
N GLU A 173 -11.18 4.88 1.83
CA GLU A 173 -11.26 3.57 1.17
C GLU A 173 -12.20 2.59 1.87
N LEU A 174 -12.32 2.66 3.19
CA LEU A 174 -13.34 1.88 3.93
C LEU A 174 -14.74 2.28 3.46
N LEU A 175 -15.01 3.59 3.31
CA LEU A 175 -16.27 4.09 2.79
C LEU A 175 -16.50 3.64 1.35
N TYR A 176 -15.50 3.78 0.48
CA TYR A 176 -15.54 3.30 -0.90
C TYR A 176 -15.82 1.79 -0.97
N ALA A 177 -15.13 0.99 -0.17
CA ALA A 177 -15.33 -0.46 -0.14
C ALA A 177 -16.76 -0.83 0.28
N ALA A 178 -17.33 -0.11 1.25
CA ALA A 178 -18.70 -0.33 1.70
C ALA A 178 -19.74 0.10 0.64
N GLU A 179 -19.54 1.25 -0.02
CA GLU A 179 -20.38 1.69 -1.14
C GLU A 179 -20.30 0.69 -2.30
N ARG A 180 -19.09 0.31 -2.70
CA ARG A 180 -18.88 -0.61 -3.82
C ARG A 180 -19.42 -2.01 -3.52
N ALA A 181 -19.28 -2.50 -2.29
CA ALA A 181 -19.91 -3.76 -1.89
C ALA A 181 -21.43 -3.68 -1.95
N LEU A 182 -22.03 -2.53 -1.63
CA LEU A 182 -23.48 -2.34 -1.72
C LEU A 182 -23.96 -2.36 -3.17
N GLU A 183 -23.25 -1.68 -4.07
CA GLU A 183 -23.53 -1.75 -5.51
C GLU A 183 -23.49 -3.21 -6.01
N LEU A 184 -22.42 -3.93 -5.70
CA LEU A 184 -22.20 -5.31 -6.16
C LEU A 184 -23.23 -6.30 -5.61
N VAL A 185 -23.61 -6.21 -4.33
CA VAL A 185 -24.61 -7.13 -3.75
C VAL A 185 -26.03 -6.86 -4.23
N THR A 186 -26.29 -5.66 -4.77
CA THR A 186 -27.58 -5.31 -5.39
C THR A 186 -27.61 -5.56 -6.90
N ASP A 187 -26.48 -5.91 -7.51
CA ASP A 187 -26.42 -6.27 -8.92
C ASP A 187 -27.15 -7.60 -9.16
N PRO A 188 -28.13 -7.68 -10.09
CA PRO A 188 -28.84 -8.93 -10.39
C PRO A 188 -27.92 -10.09 -10.81
N GLU A 189 -26.73 -9.81 -11.36
CA GLU A 189 -25.78 -10.86 -11.77
C GLU A 189 -25.12 -11.56 -10.58
N ILE A 190 -25.13 -10.98 -9.37
CA ILE A 190 -24.42 -11.53 -8.20
C ILE A 190 -24.91 -12.93 -7.76
N THR A 191 -26.17 -13.26 -8.09
CA THR A 191 -26.78 -14.58 -7.83
C THR A 191 -26.83 -15.48 -9.06
N SER A 192 -26.20 -15.05 -10.17
CA SER A 192 -26.10 -15.82 -11.41
C SER A 192 -25.48 -17.20 -11.15
N THR A 193 -26.00 -18.21 -11.84
CA THR A 193 -25.45 -19.57 -11.80
C THR A 193 -24.29 -19.76 -12.78
N ASN A 194 -24.06 -18.79 -13.68
CA ASN A 194 -22.96 -18.81 -14.65
C ASN A 194 -21.65 -18.30 -14.04
N ILE A 195 -21.02 -19.11 -13.18
CA ILE A 195 -19.92 -18.68 -12.31
C ILE A 195 -18.53 -19.23 -12.69
N ARG A 196 -18.43 -20.07 -13.73
CA ARG A 196 -17.18 -20.76 -14.08
C ARG A 196 -17.00 -20.89 -15.59
N ASN A 197 -15.82 -20.52 -16.06
CA ASN A 197 -15.33 -20.81 -17.40
C ASN A 197 -14.28 -21.93 -17.38
N LYS A 198 -14.06 -22.57 -18.53
CA LYS A 198 -12.98 -23.56 -18.68
C LYS A 198 -11.63 -22.84 -18.73
N PRO A 199 -10.58 -23.32 -18.03
CA PRO A 199 -9.26 -22.75 -18.14
C PRO A 199 -8.72 -22.92 -19.57
N GLY A 200 -7.87 -21.97 -19.99
CA GLY A 200 -7.10 -22.09 -21.24
C GLY A 200 -5.97 -23.11 -21.14
N LYS A 201 -5.12 -23.16 -22.17
CA LYS A 201 -3.89 -23.96 -22.13
C LYS A 201 -2.91 -23.40 -21.08
N PRO A 202 -2.08 -24.25 -20.45
CA PRO A 202 -1.01 -23.79 -19.57
C PRO A 202 -0.07 -22.79 -20.26
N GLY A 203 0.46 -21.84 -19.50
CA GLY A 203 1.31 -20.78 -20.03
C GLY A 203 1.77 -19.82 -18.93
N GLU A 204 1.88 -18.53 -19.27
CA GLU A 204 2.25 -17.45 -18.37
C GLU A 204 1.03 -16.61 -18.00
N GLY A 205 0.91 -16.24 -16.72
CA GLY A 205 -0.19 -15.44 -16.21
C GLY A 205 0.28 -14.47 -15.14
N VAL A 206 -0.15 -13.20 -15.28
CA VAL A 206 0.08 -12.15 -14.28
C VAL A 206 -1.27 -11.63 -13.80
N GLY A 207 -1.48 -11.70 -12.49
CA GLY A 207 -2.61 -11.08 -11.80
C GLY A 207 -2.13 -9.93 -10.93
N ILE A 208 -2.77 -8.77 -11.07
CA ILE A 208 -2.59 -7.64 -10.17
C ILE A 208 -3.94 -7.26 -9.59
N VAL A 209 -4.00 -7.13 -8.27
CA VAL A 209 -5.12 -6.55 -7.51
C VAL A 209 -4.56 -5.54 -6.50
N GLU A 210 -5.40 -4.68 -5.96
CA GLU A 210 -5.03 -3.88 -4.80
C GLU A 210 -5.45 -4.62 -3.53
N ALA A 211 -4.47 -5.18 -2.83
CA ALA A 211 -4.69 -5.55 -1.45
C ALA A 211 -4.88 -4.28 -0.60
N ALA A 212 -5.45 -4.42 0.59
CA ALA A 212 -5.70 -3.29 1.49
C ALA A 212 -4.45 -2.41 1.73
N ARG A 213 -3.25 -3.02 1.71
CA ARG A 213 -1.96 -2.38 2.00
C ARG A 213 -1.20 -1.90 0.77
N GLY A 214 -1.73 -2.10 -0.44
CA GLY A 214 -1.11 -1.72 -1.71
C GLY A 214 -1.24 -2.78 -2.80
N THR A 215 -0.64 -2.48 -3.95
CA THR A 215 -0.62 -3.34 -5.14
C THR A 215 -0.05 -4.73 -4.81
N LEU A 216 -0.75 -5.78 -5.22
CA LEU A 216 -0.35 -7.17 -5.06
C LEU A 216 -0.19 -7.81 -6.43
N ILE A 217 1.02 -8.28 -6.72
CA ILE A 217 1.39 -8.88 -7.99
C ILE A 217 1.67 -10.36 -7.80
N HIS A 218 0.95 -11.18 -8.55
CA HIS A 218 1.15 -12.62 -8.66
C HIS A 218 1.50 -12.97 -10.10
N HIS A 219 2.68 -13.54 -10.33
CA HIS A 219 3.15 -13.94 -11.64
C HIS A 219 3.57 -15.41 -11.63
N TYR A 220 2.91 -16.22 -12.45
CA TYR A 220 3.17 -17.66 -12.61
C TYR A 220 3.55 -18.00 -14.05
N GLN A 221 4.55 -18.86 -14.21
CA GLN A 221 4.82 -19.57 -15.47
C GLN A 221 4.66 -21.07 -15.23
N LEU A 222 3.79 -21.70 -16.02
CA LEU A 222 3.45 -23.12 -15.91
C LEU A 222 4.18 -23.96 -16.96
N ASP A 223 4.37 -25.24 -16.68
CA ASP A 223 4.78 -26.25 -17.67
C ASP A 223 3.57 -26.83 -18.44
N GLU A 224 3.82 -27.77 -19.36
CA GLU A 224 2.79 -28.44 -20.16
C GLU A 224 1.77 -29.26 -19.32
N ASN A 225 2.13 -29.64 -18.10
CA ASN A 225 1.25 -30.35 -17.16
C ASN A 225 0.52 -29.41 -16.19
N ALA A 226 0.59 -28.09 -16.43
CA ALA A 226 0.04 -27.04 -15.58
C ALA A 226 0.69 -26.94 -14.18
N LEU A 227 1.93 -27.41 -14.01
CA LEU A 227 2.69 -27.24 -12.77
C LEU A 227 3.51 -25.95 -12.79
N ALA A 228 3.61 -25.28 -11.65
CA ALA A 228 4.34 -24.02 -11.53
C ALA A 228 5.86 -24.24 -11.69
N LYS A 229 6.43 -23.66 -12.76
CA LYS A 229 7.87 -23.69 -13.06
C LYS A 229 8.61 -22.47 -12.53
N LYS A 230 7.96 -21.30 -12.58
CA LYS A 230 8.45 -20.06 -11.97
C LYS A 230 7.30 -19.32 -11.31
N VAL A 231 7.61 -18.70 -10.17
CA VAL A 231 6.69 -17.85 -9.43
C VAL A 231 7.43 -16.59 -9.04
N ASN A 232 6.83 -15.44 -9.30
CA ASN A 232 7.28 -14.16 -8.76
C ASN A 232 6.11 -13.46 -8.05
N LEU A 233 6.35 -13.03 -6.82
CA LEU A 233 5.37 -12.35 -5.99
C LEU A 233 5.96 -11.01 -5.54
N ILE A 234 5.30 -9.91 -5.89
CA ILE A 234 5.57 -8.62 -5.27
C ILE A 234 4.33 -8.23 -4.47
N VAL A 235 4.45 -8.37 -3.17
CA VAL A 235 3.35 -8.27 -2.21
C VAL A 235 3.26 -6.85 -1.65
N ALA A 236 2.03 -6.40 -1.38
CA ALA A 236 1.67 -5.03 -1.04
C ALA A 236 2.67 -4.26 -0.17
N THR A 237 2.98 -4.75 1.03
CA THR A 237 3.86 -4.03 1.96
C THR A 237 5.31 -3.92 1.46
N THR A 238 5.79 -4.86 0.64
CA THR A 238 7.16 -4.83 0.08
C THR A 238 7.40 -3.55 -0.70
N HIS A 239 6.43 -3.10 -1.50
CA HIS A 239 6.50 -1.82 -2.22
C HIS A 239 6.72 -0.59 -1.31
N ASN A 240 6.21 -0.63 -0.07
CA ASN A 240 6.31 0.49 0.86
C ASN A 240 7.57 0.44 1.74
N VAL A 241 8.37 -0.63 1.71
CA VAL A 241 9.54 -0.78 2.59
C VAL A 241 10.53 0.39 2.46
N PRO A 242 10.90 0.87 1.26
CA PRO A 242 11.75 2.06 1.15
C PRO A 242 11.13 3.29 1.80
N GLY A 243 9.83 3.53 1.56
CA GLY A 243 9.07 4.63 2.16
C GLY A 243 8.97 4.53 3.68
N ILE A 244 8.76 3.33 4.22
CA ILE A 244 8.74 3.06 5.67
C ILE A 244 10.09 3.40 6.30
N CYS A 245 11.19 2.91 5.72
CA CYS A 245 12.54 3.21 6.23
C CYS A 245 12.82 4.72 6.26
N MET A 246 12.43 5.43 5.20
CA MET A 246 12.58 6.89 5.12
C MET A 246 11.70 7.61 6.14
N SER A 247 10.42 7.24 6.26
CA SER A 247 9.50 7.82 7.25
C SER A 247 9.97 7.62 8.69
N ILE A 248 10.48 6.43 9.05
CA ILE A 248 11.03 6.17 10.39
C ILE A 248 12.26 7.06 10.63
N ARG A 249 13.18 7.12 9.67
CA ARG A 249 14.39 7.94 9.76
C ARG A 249 14.04 9.42 9.94
N ASP A 250 13.12 9.94 9.15
CA ASP A 250 12.80 11.37 9.14
C ASP A 250 11.98 11.77 10.37
N ALA A 251 11.10 10.88 10.86
CA ALA A 251 10.46 11.05 12.16
C ALA A 251 11.50 11.06 13.30
N ALA A 252 12.46 10.14 13.28
CA ALA A 252 13.53 10.10 14.28
C ALA A 252 14.38 11.38 14.28
N LYS A 253 14.81 11.86 13.10
CA LYS A 253 15.53 13.14 12.94
C LYS A 253 14.69 14.33 13.42
N GLY A 254 13.39 14.31 13.13
CA GLY A 254 12.44 15.34 13.51
C GLY A 254 12.19 15.43 15.01
N LEU A 255 12.15 14.29 15.71
CA LEU A 255 11.69 14.20 17.10
C LEU A 255 12.82 14.07 18.13
N ILE A 256 13.92 13.37 17.79
CA ILE A 256 15.06 13.21 18.70
C ILE A 256 15.88 14.50 18.67
N LYS A 257 15.86 15.25 19.77
CA LYS A 257 16.63 16.49 19.93
C LYS A 257 17.57 16.37 21.11
N LYS A 258 18.81 16.86 20.96
CA LYS A 258 19.85 16.89 22.01
C LYS A 258 20.10 15.51 22.66
N GLY A 259 20.01 14.43 21.87
CA GLY A 259 20.21 13.06 22.35
C GLY A 259 19.13 12.53 23.30
N LYS A 260 18.03 13.27 23.52
CA LYS A 260 16.93 12.82 24.38
C LYS A 260 16.07 11.82 23.64
N VAL A 261 16.01 10.60 24.17
CA VAL A 261 15.15 9.52 23.69
C VAL A 261 14.28 9.06 24.85
N THR A 262 12.96 9.17 24.70
CA THR A 262 11.97 8.72 25.68
C THR A 262 10.99 7.78 25.01
N ASP A 263 10.28 6.97 25.79
CA ASP A 263 9.26 6.05 25.25
C ASP A 263 8.19 6.79 24.44
N GLY A 264 7.81 8.00 24.86
CA GLY A 264 6.89 8.84 24.09
C GLY A 264 7.45 9.22 22.71
N ILE A 265 8.75 9.52 22.61
CA ILE A 265 9.41 9.81 21.32
C ILE A 265 9.49 8.56 20.46
N LEU A 266 9.85 7.42 21.04
CA LEU A 266 9.91 6.14 20.32
C LEU A 266 8.55 5.75 19.77
N ASN A 267 7.50 5.85 20.58
CA ASN A 267 6.12 5.59 20.13
C ASN A 267 5.71 6.53 18.98
N MET A 268 6.09 7.81 19.01
CA MET A 268 5.85 8.71 17.88
C MET A 268 6.60 8.27 16.62
N ILE A 269 7.87 7.86 16.73
CA ILE A 269 8.61 7.29 15.59
C ILE A 269 7.90 6.04 15.04
N GLU A 270 7.37 5.17 15.91
CA GLU A 270 6.57 4.01 15.50
C GLU A 270 5.23 4.40 14.85
N MET A 271 4.71 5.61 15.02
CA MET A 271 3.55 6.08 14.26
C MET A 271 3.87 6.20 12.78
N ALA A 272 5.10 6.62 12.43
CA ALA A 272 5.56 6.69 11.04
C ALA A 272 5.54 5.30 10.37
N PHE A 273 5.81 4.25 11.15
CA PHE A 273 5.72 2.86 10.71
C PHE A 273 4.26 2.39 10.59
N ARG A 274 3.46 2.58 11.65
CA ARG A 274 2.06 2.13 11.73
C ARG A 274 1.14 2.78 10.69
N ALA A 275 1.45 3.99 10.24
CA ALA A 275 0.68 4.69 9.21
C ALA A 275 0.50 3.86 7.94
N TYR A 276 1.50 3.07 7.57
CA TYR A 276 1.48 2.21 6.40
C TYR A 276 0.64 0.93 6.55
N ASP A 277 0.19 0.58 7.77
CA ASP A 277 -0.41 -0.74 8.08
C ASP A 277 0.43 -1.91 7.50
N PRO A 278 1.71 -2.05 7.91
CA PRO A 278 2.62 -3.01 7.29
C PRO A 278 2.25 -4.46 7.68
N CYS A 279 2.12 -5.34 6.68
CA CYS A 279 2.05 -6.80 6.88
C CYS A 279 3.40 -7.43 6.54
N PHE A 280 4.32 -7.54 7.51
CA PHE A 280 5.64 -8.14 7.24
C PHE A 280 5.59 -9.65 6.99
N ALA A 281 4.64 -10.38 7.59
CA ALA A 281 4.42 -11.79 7.27
C ALA A 281 4.07 -11.99 5.79
N CYS A 282 3.28 -11.07 5.23
CA CYS A 282 3.02 -11.03 3.80
C CYS A 282 4.30 -10.64 3.04
N ALA A 283 4.96 -9.55 3.45
CA ALA A 283 6.07 -8.91 2.73
C ALA A 283 7.27 -9.83 2.50
N THR A 284 7.68 -10.61 3.51
CA THR A 284 8.78 -11.57 3.36
C THR A 284 8.36 -12.79 2.56
N HIS A 285 7.07 -13.18 2.61
CA HIS A 285 6.50 -14.41 2.03
C HIS A 285 7.38 -15.66 2.25
N PHE A 286 8.22 -15.61 3.29
CA PHE A 286 9.20 -16.63 3.63
C PHE A 286 8.59 -17.52 4.70
N ALA A 287 8.01 -18.61 4.24
CA ALA A 287 7.56 -19.71 5.07
C ALA A 287 8.56 -20.86 4.90
N VAL A 288 9.26 -21.21 5.98
CA VAL A 288 10.07 -22.43 6.18
C VAL A 288 11.51 -22.42 5.64
N GLY A 289 12.45 -22.70 6.54
CA GLY A 289 13.87 -22.94 6.27
C GLY A 289 14.71 -22.16 7.28
N HIS A 290 15.58 -22.84 8.03
CA HIS A 290 16.44 -22.26 9.09
C HIS A 290 16.92 -20.86 8.69
N MET A 291 16.58 -19.84 9.50
CA MET A 291 17.13 -18.51 9.32
C MET A 291 18.63 -18.62 9.55
N PRO A 292 19.51 -18.42 8.54
CA PRO A 292 20.93 -18.43 8.76
C PRO A 292 21.27 -17.22 9.63
N LEU A 293 21.31 -17.42 10.95
CA LEU A 293 21.69 -16.37 11.88
C LEU A 293 23.21 -16.34 11.87
N GLU A 294 23.77 -15.42 11.10
CA GLU A 294 25.19 -15.16 11.06
C GLU A 294 25.51 -13.94 11.94
N VAL A 295 26.08 -14.19 13.11
CA VAL A 295 26.53 -13.14 14.03
C VAL A 295 28.02 -12.93 13.84
N GLU A 296 28.40 -11.74 13.38
CA GLU A 296 29.78 -11.30 13.28
C GLU A 296 30.09 -10.30 14.40
N ILE A 297 31.01 -10.67 15.28
CA ILE A 297 31.44 -9.87 16.43
C ILE A 297 32.74 -9.16 16.06
N TYR A 298 32.77 -7.84 16.19
CA TYR A 298 33.93 -7.00 15.85
C TYR A 298 34.51 -6.32 17.10
N ASP A 299 35.82 -6.10 17.14
CA ASP A 299 36.46 -5.28 18.18
C ASP A 299 36.35 -3.78 17.88
N SER A 300 36.89 -2.94 18.77
CA SER A 300 36.91 -1.48 18.63
C SER A 300 37.70 -0.99 17.41
N GLU A 301 38.52 -1.83 16.80
CA GLU A 301 39.30 -1.56 15.58
C GLU A 301 38.63 -2.12 14.32
N ARG A 302 37.38 -2.61 14.42
CA ARG A 302 36.63 -3.29 13.35
C ARG A 302 37.29 -4.56 12.82
N ARG A 303 38.08 -5.26 13.63
CA ARG A 303 38.56 -6.60 13.29
C ARG A 303 37.53 -7.64 13.70
N LEU A 304 37.27 -8.60 12.83
CA LEU A 304 36.33 -9.69 13.09
C LEU A 304 36.91 -10.63 14.18
N ILE A 305 36.27 -10.66 15.35
CA ILE A 305 36.65 -11.52 16.48
C ILE A 305 36.02 -12.91 16.33
N GLN A 306 34.74 -12.98 15.95
CA GLN A 306 33.99 -14.23 15.95
C GLN A 306 32.86 -14.21 14.94
N LYS A 307 32.60 -15.38 14.34
CA LYS A 307 31.48 -15.63 13.44
C LYS A 307 30.68 -16.82 13.93
N VAL A 308 29.42 -16.62 14.32
CA VAL A 308 28.50 -17.68 14.77
C VAL A 308 27.44 -17.89 13.69
N LYS A 309 27.19 -19.12 13.26
CA LYS A 309 26.14 -19.49 12.29
C LYS A 309 25.12 -20.41 12.96
N ARG A 310 23.82 -20.17 12.74
CA ARG A 310 22.73 -21.05 13.19
C ARG A 310 21.68 -21.22 12.11
#